data_AF-A0A397T5J7-F1
#
_entry.id   AF-A0A397T5J7-F1
#
_cell.length_a   1.000
_cell.length_b   1.000
_cell.length_c   1.000
_cell.angle_alpha   90.00
_cell.angle_beta   90.00
_cell.angle_gamma   90.00
#
_symmetry.space_group_name_H-M   'P 1'
#
loop_
_entity.id
_entity.type
_entity.pdbx_description
1 polymer ?
#
loop_
_entity_poly.entity_id
_entity_poly.type
_entity_poly.pdbx_seq_one_letter_code
_entity_poly.pdbx_strand_id
1 'polypeptide(L)'
;MSLNNYISKDDENFLKEFLKNFYRQIIKIEYCTKFENSLTEWIQNYLNYNEKNSEIILKLMENHEENENWFSSIIGFFYDYEINICKDEINTMEKYFESLDKGFSENQKDYVKMKELMELNNLQIYRF
;
A
#
# COMPACT_ATOMS: atom_id res chain seq x y z
N MET A 1 26.39 1.96 -1.79
CA MET A 1 26.41 0.60 -2.39
C MET A 1 24.99 0.30 -2.82
N SER A 2 24.72 0.18 -4.12
CA SER A 2 23.41 -0.21 -4.63
C SER A 2 23.20 -1.70 -4.35
N LEU A 3 22.20 -2.05 -3.53
CA LEU A 3 21.71 -3.42 -3.51
C LEU A 3 21.09 -3.68 -4.88
N ASN A 4 21.77 -4.44 -5.72
CA ASN A 4 21.12 -5.07 -6.86
C ASN A 4 20.16 -6.11 -6.28
N ASN A 5 18.94 -5.67 -5.97
CA ASN A 5 17.84 -6.51 -5.50
C ASN A 5 17.38 -7.40 -6.66
N TYR A 6 17.99 -8.57 -6.83
CA TYR A 6 17.33 -9.65 -7.55
C TYR A 6 16.11 -10.07 -6.72
N ILE A 7 14.94 -9.55 -7.08
CA ILE A 7 13.66 -10.03 -6.56
C ILE A 7 13.59 -11.52 -6.89
N SER A 8 13.44 -12.36 -5.87
CA SER A 8 13.26 -13.79 -6.08
C SER A 8 11.94 -14.05 -6.78
N LYS A 9 11.86 -15.12 -7.58
CA LYS A 9 10.59 -15.59 -8.16
C LYS A 9 9.53 -15.84 -7.08
N ASP A 10 9.96 -16.23 -5.88
CA ASP A 10 9.08 -16.43 -4.74
C ASP A 10 8.52 -15.11 -4.20
N ASP A 11 9.32 -14.05 -4.20
CA ASP A 11 8.88 -12.71 -3.78
C ASP A 11 7.93 -12.07 -4.81
N GLU A 12 8.16 -12.31 -6.11
CA GLU A 12 7.24 -11.90 -7.17
C GLU A 12 5.88 -12.61 -7.05
N ASN A 13 5.90 -13.93 -6.80
CA ASN A 13 4.68 -14.70 -6.56
C ASN A 13 3.94 -14.24 -5.30
N PHE A 14 4.68 -13.94 -4.24
CA PHE A 14 4.14 -13.38 -3.01
C PHE A 14 3.44 -12.04 -3.27
N LEU A 15 4.09 -11.10 -3.97
CA LEU A 15 3.50 -9.80 -4.29
C LEU A 15 2.21 -9.96 -5.13
N LYS A 16 2.22 -10.86 -6.11
CA LYS A 16 1.02 -11.14 -6.94
C LYS A 16 -0.15 -11.67 -6.12
N GLU A 17 0.09 -12.62 -5.23
CA GLU A 17 -0.96 -13.16 -4.37
C GLU A 17 -1.42 -12.16 -3.30
N PHE A 18 -0.53 -11.30 -2.81
CA PHE A 18 -0.92 -10.19 -1.94
C PHE A 18 -1.91 -9.26 -2.65
N LEU A 19 -1.54 -8.74 -3.83
CA LEU A 19 -2.37 -7.79 -4.59
C LEU A 19 -3.75 -8.38 -4.90
N LYS A 20 -3.77 -9.61 -5.40
CA LYS A 20 -5.01 -10.33 -5.72
C LYS A 20 -5.94 -10.44 -4.51
N ASN A 21 -5.41 -10.75 -3.34
CA ASN A 21 -6.22 -10.90 -2.14
C ASN A 21 -6.58 -9.54 -1.52
N PHE A 22 -5.70 -8.55 -1.60
CA PHE A 22 -5.95 -7.18 -1.17
C PHE A 22 -7.12 -6.57 -1.96
N TYR A 23 -7.14 -6.71 -3.29
CA TYR A 23 -8.26 -6.26 -4.12
C TYR A 23 -9.58 -6.96 -3.78
N ARG A 24 -9.53 -8.26 -3.46
CA ARG A 24 -10.72 -8.97 -2.96
C ARG A 24 -11.23 -8.39 -1.65
N GLN A 25 -10.36 -7.88 -0.77
CA GLN A 25 -10.81 -7.20 0.44
C GLN A 25 -11.46 -5.86 0.10
N ILE A 26 -10.85 -5.05 -0.77
CA ILE A 26 -11.43 -3.77 -1.21
C ILE A 26 -12.84 -3.97 -1.77
N ILE A 27 -13.04 -4.96 -2.64
CA ILE A 27 -14.36 -5.25 -3.22
C ILE A 27 -15.39 -5.65 -2.14
N LYS A 28 -14.96 -6.35 -1.09
CA LYS A 28 -15.84 -6.75 0.02
C LYS A 28 -16.19 -5.59 0.95
N ILE A 29 -15.39 -4.53 0.94
CA ILE A 29 -15.62 -3.31 1.71
C ILE A 29 -16.65 -2.49 0.94
N GLU A 30 -17.90 -2.92 0.98
CA GLU A 30 -19.01 -2.13 0.48
C GLU A 30 -19.32 -1.04 1.52
N TYR A 31 -18.94 0.21 1.23
CA TYR A 31 -19.30 1.45 1.95
C TYR A 31 -19.23 1.42 3.49
N CYS A 32 -18.23 0.77 4.08
CA CYS A 32 -18.04 0.78 5.54
C CYS A 32 -17.11 1.90 6.01
N THR A 33 -17.57 2.71 6.97
CA THR A 33 -16.80 3.77 7.64
C THR A 33 -15.65 3.28 8.53
N LYS A 34 -15.34 1.97 8.52
CA LYS A 34 -14.28 1.35 9.32
C LYS A 34 -13.39 0.41 8.50
N PHE A 35 -13.33 0.65 7.19
CA PHE A 35 -12.59 -0.20 6.27
C PHE A 35 -11.09 -0.26 6.56
N GLU A 36 -10.55 0.82 7.12
CA GLU A 36 -9.13 1.00 7.43
C GLU A 36 -8.68 0.00 8.49
N ASN A 37 -9.45 -0.15 9.56
CA ASN A 37 -9.20 -1.14 10.61
C ASN A 37 -9.24 -2.56 10.04
N SER A 38 -10.26 -2.86 9.22
CA SER A 38 -10.43 -4.18 8.61
C SER A 38 -9.29 -4.51 7.64
N LEU A 39 -8.86 -3.55 6.81
CA LEU A 39 -7.74 -3.72 5.88
C LEU A 39 -6.42 -3.84 6.62
N THR A 40 -6.18 -3.00 7.63
CA THR A 40 -4.96 -3.03 8.43
C THR A 40 -4.81 -4.37 9.16
N GLU A 41 -5.88 -4.85 9.81
CA GLU A 41 -5.91 -6.16 10.44
C GLU A 41 -5.69 -7.28 9.41
N TRP A 42 -6.33 -7.19 8.23
CA TRP A 42 -6.14 -8.17 7.18
C TRP A 42 -4.71 -8.21 6.67
N ILE A 43 -4.07 -7.06 6.41
CA ILE A 43 -2.69 -6.97 5.96
C ILE A 43 -1.77 -7.59 7.01
N GLN A 44 -1.92 -7.23 8.29
CA GLN A 44 -1.10 -7.79 9.36
C GLN A 44 -1.24 -9.31 9.45
N ASN A 45 -2.47 -9.83 9.40
CA ASN A 45 -2.73 -11.27 9.41
C ASN A 45 -2.13 -11.97 8.19
N TYR A 46 -2.23 -11.36 7.01
CA TYR A 46 -1.65 -11.90 5.78
C TYR A 46 -0.12 -11.96 5.85
N LEU A 47 0.52 -10.88 6.30
CA LEU A 47 1.98 -10.83 6.47
C LEU A 47 2.46 -11.87 7.48
N ASN A 48 1.80 -11.96 8.65
CA ASN A 48 2.12 -12.95 9.67
C ASN A 48 1.95 -14.39 9.17
N TYR A 49 0.87 -14.69 8.44
CA TYR A 49 0.62 -16.02 7.87
C TYR A 49 1.71 -16.45 6.86
N ASN A 50 2.23 -15.50 6.09
CA ASN A 50 3.27 -15.75 5.10
C ASN A 50 4.69 -15.62 5.68
N GLU A 51 4.83 -15.40 6.99
CA GLU A 51 6.12 -15.16 7.67
C GLU A 51 6.92 -14.01 7.03
N LYS A 52 6.21 -12.95 6.60
CA LYS A 52 6.78 -11.74 5.98
C LYS A 52 6.52 -10.52 6.86
N ASN A 53 7.35 -9.49 6.70
CA ASN A 53 7.13 -8.19 7.32
C ASN A 53 6.67 -7.16 6.27
N SER A 54 6.17 -6.01 6.73
CA SER A 54 5.72 -4.91 5.87
C SER A 54 6.87 -4.30 5.06
N GLU A 55 8.09 -4.29 5.61
CA GLU A 55 9.30 -3.80 4.94
C GLU A 55 9.58 -4.57 3.63
N ILE A 56 9.46 -5.91 3.64
CA ILE A 56 9.67 -6.72 2.44
C ILE A 56 8.65 -6.34 1.37
N ILE A 57 7.36 -6.21 1.71
CA ILE A 57 6.35 -5.91 0.70
C ILE A 57 6.46 -4.46 0.19
N LEU A 58 6.77 -3.50 1.06
CA LEU A 58 7.06 -2.11 0.66
C LEU A 58 8.24 -2.06 -0.31
N LYS A 59 9.35 -2.72 0.01
CA LYS A 59 10.50 -2.81 -0.89
C LYS A 59 10.16 -3.46 -2.22
N LEU A 60 9.31 -4.48 -2.25
CA LEU A 60 8.89 -5.11 -3.49
C LEU A 60 8.05 -4.16 -4.36
N MET A 61 7.16 -3.38 -3.74
CA MET A 61 6.35 -2.39 -4.45
C MET A 61 7.20 -1.20 -4.93
N GLU A 62 8.08 -0.66 -4.08
CA GLU A 62 8.96 0.48 -4.39
C GLU A 62 10.00 0.15 -5.46
N ASN A 63 10.53 -1.08 -5.48
CA ASN A 63 11.51 -1.49 -6.50
C ASN A 63 10.86 -1.98 -7.80
N HIS A 64 9.53 -2.03 -7.89
CA HIS A 64 8.83 -2.42 -9.11
C HIS A 64 8.95 -1.32 -10.17
N GLU A 65 9.15 -1.68 -11.45
CA GLU A 65 9.34 -0.71 -12.55
C GLU A 65 8.16 0.27 -12.67
N GLU A 66 6.94 -0.20 -12.39
CA GLU A 66 5.70 0.57 -12.40
C GLU A 66 5.29 1.10 -11.00
N ASN A 67 6.24 1.31 -10.07
CA ASN A 67 5.91 1.68 -8.68
C ASN A 67 4.96 2.89 -8.58
N GLU A 68 5.24 3.94 -9.37
CA GLU A 68 4.58 5.24 -9.23
C GLU A 68 3.11 5.14 -9.66
N ASN A 69 2.85 4.31 -10.68
CA ASN A 69 1.54 4.14 -11.28
C ASN A 69 0.65 3.14 -10.52
N TRP A 70 1.22 2.04 -10.07
CA TRP A 70 0.42 0.90 -9.60
C TRP A 70 0.33 0.81 -8.08
N PHE A 71 1.35 1.29 -7.37
CA PHE A 71 1.51 1.01 -5.96
C PHE A 71 1.43 2.24 -5.08
N SER A 72 1.49 3.45 -5.65
CA SER A 72 1.49 4.72 -4.90
C SER A 72 0.37 4.79 -3.85
N SER A 73 -0.86 4.40 -4.18
CA SER A 73 -1.96 4.41 -3.21
C SER A 73 -1.88 3.31 -2.15
N ILE A 74 -1.36 2.13 -2.48
CA ILE A 74 -1.16 1.03 -1.52
C ILE A 74 -0.02 1.39 -0.56
N ILE A 75 1.10 1.86 -1.10
CA ILE A 75 2.25 2.38 -0.36
C ILE A 75 1.77 3.49 0.59
N GLY A 76 1.04 4.49 0.08
CA GLY A 76 0.44 5.54 0.89
C GLY A 76 -0.53 5.03 1.97
N PHE A 77 -1.17 3.88 1.79
CA PHE A 77 -2.01 3.25 2.82
C PHE A 77 -1.18 2.62 3.94
N PHE A 78 -0.12 1.88 3.61
CA PHE A 78 0.80 1.32 4.61
C PHE A 78 1.35 2.42 5.52
N TYR A 79 1.59 3.57 4.93
CA TYR A 79 2.13 4.74 5.56
C TYR A 79 1.15 5.48 6.47
N ASP A 80 -0.05 5.83 5.99
CA ASP A 80 -1.05 6.52 6.82
C ASP A 80 -1.48 5.70 8.05
N TYR A 81 -1.44 4.37 7.96
CA TYR A 81 -1.86 3.47 9.03
C TYR A 81 -0.70 2.83 9.80
N GLU A 82 0.51 3.35 9.62
CA GLU A 82 1.74 2.90 10.30
C GLU A 82 1.88 1.36 10.32
N ILE A 83 1.60 0.71 9.19
CA ILE A 83 1.46 -0.75 9.13
C ILE A 83 2.82 -1.42 9.33
N ASN A 84 3.12 -1.70 10.59
CA ASN A 84 4.32 -2.37 11.07
C ASN A 84 5.61 -1.71 10.57
N ILE A 85 5.58 -0.38 10.41
CA ILE A 85 6.71 0.44 9.96
C ILE A 85 7.57 0.80 11.17
N CYS A 86 8.89 0.64 11.07
CA CYS A 86 9.76 0.95 12.19
C CYS A 86 9.89 2.48 12.35
N LYS A 87 10.13 2.95 13.58
CA LYS A 87 10.11 4.37 13.95
C LYS A 87 11.06 5.26 13.14
N ASP A 88 12.13 4.70 12.60
CA ASP A 88 13.11 5.42 11.77
C ASP A 88 12.58 5.71 10.34
N GLU A 89 11.70 4.87 9.82
CA GLU A 89 11.08 5.05 8.50
C GLU A 89 9.99 6.12 8.57
N ILE A 90 9.22 6.19 9.67
CA ILE A 90 8.25 7.26 9.95
C ILE A 90 8.90 8.65 9.87
N ASN A 91 10.10 8.82 10.42
CA ASN A 91 10.82 10.11 10.37
C ASN A 91 11.27 10.51 8.96
N THR A 92 11.53 9.54 8.08
CA THR A 92 11.91 9.80 6.68
C THR A 92 10.71 10.31 5.88
N MET A 93 9.52 9.97 6.37
CA MET A 93 8.26 10.14 5.71
C MET A 93 7.48 11.37 6.12
N GLU A 94 7.53 11.73 7.40
CA GLU A 94 7.07 13.06 7.85
C GLU A 94 7.70 14.14 6.98
N LYS A 95 9.00 14.01 6.67
CA LYS A 95 9.72 14.92 5.75
C LYS A 95 9.23 14.85 4.30
N TYR A 96 8.83 13.68 3.81
CA TYR A 96 8.28 13.53 2.46
C TYR A 96 6.90 14.18 2.36
N PHE A 97 6.01 13.95 3.32
CA PHE A 97 4.68 14.53 3.34
C PHE A 97 4.67 16.03 3.67
N GLU A 98 5.56 16.51 4.55
CA GLU A 98 5.79 17.95 4.77
C GLU A 98 6.20 18.67 3.47
N SER A 99 6.89 17.98 2.57
CA SER A 99 7.28 18.54 1.27
C SER A 99 6.12 18.62 0.25
N LEU A 100 5.04 17.88 0.50
CA LEU A 100 3.85 17.81 -0.35
C LEU A 100 2.73 18.75 0.11
N ASP A 101 2.78 19.26 1.34
CA ASP A 101 1.67 19.98 1.95
C ASP A 101 1.49 21.39 1.37
N LYS A 102 0.63 21.47 0.34
CA LYS A 102 -0.02 22.69 -0.14
C LYS A 102 -1.54 22.63 0.14
N GLY A 103 -1.93 22.47 1.40
CA GLY A 103 -3.17 23.09 1.89
C GLY A 103 -4.48 22.30 1.76
N PHE A 104 -4.53 21.04 2.21
CA PHE A 104 -5.81 20.30 2.37
C PHE A 104 -6.10 19.97 3.84
N SER A 105 -7.37 20.08 4.25
CA SER A 105 -7.85 19.67 5.59
C SER A 105 -8.06 18.15 5.70
N GLU A 106 -7.82 17.56 6.87
CA GLU A 106 -7.87 16.11 7.18
C GLU A 106 -9.08 15.37 6.56
N ASN A 107 -10.31 15.80 6.84
CA ASN A 107 -11.53 15.10 6.37
C ASN A 107 -11.72 15.10 4.83
N GLN A 108 -11.04 16.01 4.11
CA GLN A 108 -11.08 16.02 2.65
C GLN A 108 -10.05 15.06 2.04
N LYS A 109 -9.01 14.70 2.79
CA LYS A 109 -7.96 13.78 2.35
C LYS A 109 -8.52 12.37 2.21
N ASP A 110 -9.29 11.88 3.18
CA ASP A 110 -9.83 10.50 3.18
C ASP A 110 -10.77 10.24 2.00
N TYR A 111 -11.67 11.20 1.70
CA TYR A 111 -12.60 11.10 0.58
C TYR A 111 -11.90 11.11 -0.78
N VAL A 112 -10.90 11.99 -0.95
CA VAL A 112 -10.10 12.07 -2.18
C VAL A 112 -9.28 10.79 -2.36
N LYS A 113 -8.66 10.29 -1.29
CA LYS A 113 -7.86 9.06 -1.30
C LYS A 113 -8.69 7.83 -1.69
N MET A 114 -9.91 7.72 -1.17
CA MET A 114 -10.85 6.66 -1.55
C MET A 114 -11.28 6.74 -3.01
N LYS A 115 -11.52 7.94 -3.52
CA LYS A 115 -11.91 8.15 -4.91
C LYS A 115 -10.76 7.81 -5.87
N GLU A 116 -9.53 8.17 -5.54
CA GLU A 116 -8.34 7.81 -6.33
C GLU A 116 -8.10 6.29 -6.35
N LEU A 117 -8.22 5.61 -5.21
CA LEU A 117 -8.15 4.14 -5.12
C LEU A 117 -9.20 3.46 -6.02
N MET A 118 -10.40 4.03 -6.09
CA MET A 118 -11.51 3.51 -6.90
C MET A 118 -11.34 3.81 -8.40
N GLU A 119 -10.75 4.95 -8.75
CA GLU A 119 -10.44 5.33 -10.14
C GLU A 119 -9.29 4.51 -10.72
N LEU A 120 -8.26 4.19 -9.92
CA LEU A 120 -7.18 3.27 -10.29
C LEU A 120 -7.70 1.85 -10.54
N ASN A 121 -8.70 1.39 -9.78
CA ASN A 121 -9.37 0.10 -9.96
C ASN A 121 -10.05 -0.01 -11.33
N ASN A 122 -10.75 1.04 -11.78
CA ASN A 122 -11.42 1.06 -13.09
C ASN A 122 -10.46 0.99 -14.27
N LEU A 123 -9.20 1.46 -14.10
CA LEU A 123 -8.17 1.39 -15.14
C LEU A 123 -7.45 0.03 -15.18
N GLN A 124 -7.35 -0.67 -14.04
CA GLN A 124 -6.61 -1.93 -13.92
C GLN A 124 -7.44 -3.19 -14.22
N ILE A 125 -8.77 -3.17 -14.03
CA ILE A 125 -9.67 -4.31 -14.38
C ILE A 125 -9.56 -4.69 -15.88
N TYR A 126 -9.19 -3.75 -16.76
CA TYR A 126 -9.06 -4.00 -18.19
C TYR A 126 -7.68 -4.53 -18.64
N ARG A 127 -6.72 -4.76 -17.72
CA ARG A 127 -5.32 -5.07 -18.09
C ARG A 127 -4.69 -6.30 -17.42
N PHE A 128 -5.49 -7.17 -16.79
CA PHE A 128 -5.05 -8.50 -16.36
C PHE A 128 -5.62 -9.60 -17.26
#